data_AF-A0A1H8STC2-F1
#
_entry.id   AF-A0A1H8STC2-F1
#
_cell.length_a   1.000
_cell.length_b   1.000
_cell.length_c   1.000
_cell.angle_alpha   90.00
_cell.angle_beta   90.00
_cell.angle_gamma   90.00
#
_symmetry.space_group_name_H-M   'P 1'
#
loop_
_entity.id
_entity.type
_entity.pdbx_description
1 polymer ?
#
loop_
_entity_poly.entity_id
_entity_poly.type
_entity_poly.pdbx_seq_one_letter_code
_entity_poly.pdbx_strand_id
1 'polypeptide(L)'
;MSESTSGEPDIEALRAAREEARETLDGQLSTLDDIDAKALSVFRLNVALVGVLLSALSVAATDDLTTTAAFVNPAVGTSVALFVLSAATAGLTYTTAGRQVGAGPAGLEDAPNRSERAFLVWLVDGYADWIRYNERANVRKALLATLAVLGTVAGVLAFGVGVLAAVTGELLLPGLAAVVVLAVLGAFANVPGQLRRLASERVTRQSHDLTTTGQRTFKGGDHER
;
A
#
# COMPACT_ATOMS: atom_id res chain seq x y z
N MET A 1 -34.19 43.65 23.84
CA MET A 1 -34.47 42.31 23.29
C MET A 1 -33.26 41.92 22.48
N SER A 2 -32.38 41.11 23.08
CA SER A 2 -31.20 40.57 22.40
C SER A 2 -31.59 39.22 21.80
N GLU A 3 -31.63 39.15 20.47
CA GLU A 3 -31.62 37.89 19.73
C GLU A 3 -30.20 37.34 19.80
N SER A 4 -29.98 36.35 20.66
CA SER A 4 -28.70 35.67 20.80
C SER A 4 -28.85 34.20 20.40
N THR A 5 -28.08 33.81 19.37
CA THR A 5 -27.21 32.62 19.43
C THR A 5 -27.87 31.23 19.30
N SER A 6 -28.54 30.94 18.18
CA SER A 6 -28.89 29.55 17.82
C SER A 6 -28.19 29.01 16.57
N GLY A 7 -27.59 29.86 15.73
CA GLY A 7 -26.85 29.45 14.51
C GLY A 7 -25.32 29.55 14.58
N GLU A 8 -24.78 30.40 15.45
CA GLU A 8 -23.33 30.60 15.63
C GLU A 8 -22.56 29.38 16.16
N PRO A 9 -23.07 28.63 17.17
CA PRO A 9 -22.38 27.44 17.69
C PRO A 9 -22.26 26.32 16.65
N ASP A 10 -23.22 26.22 15.74
CA ASP A 10 -23.27 25.19 14.69
C ASP A 10 -22.27 25.50 13.55
N ILE A 11 -22.16 26.78 13.15
CA ILE A 11 -21.16 27.20 12.15
C ILE A 11 -19.75 27.10 12.71
N GLU A 12 -19.53 27.48 13.97
CA GLU A 12 -18.22 27.37 14.62
C GLU A 12 -17.79 25.90 14.75
N ALA A 13 -18.70 25.00 15.17
CA ALA A 13 -18.45 23.57 15.19
C ALA A 13 -18.12 23.00 13.80
N LEU A 14 -18.84 23.42 12.76
CA LEU A 14 -18.55 23.01 11.39
C LEU A 14 -17.19 23.52 10.88
N ARG A 15 -16.80 24.76 11.24
CA ARG A 15 -15.47 25.29 10.91
C ARG A 15 -14.37 24.52 11.63
N ALA A 16 -14.55 24.20 12.91
CA ALA A 16 -13.61 23.38 13.68
C ALA A 16 -13.49 21.97 13.08
N ALA A 17 -14.62 21.33 12.75
CA ALA A 17 -14.62 20.00 12.12
C ALA A 17 -13.93 20.02 10.75
N ARG A 18 -14.15 21.05 9.94
CA ARG A 18 -13.46 21.23 8.65
C ARG A 18 -11.94 21.36 8.85
N GLU A 19 -11.49 22.15 9.82
CA GLU A 19 -10.06 22.35 10.06
C GLU A 19 -9.37 21.07 10.51
N GLU A 20 -9.95 20.37 11.49
CA GLU A 20 -9.46 19.06 11.94
C GLU A 20 -9.42 18.03 10.81
N ALA A 21 -10.46 18.01 9.97
CA ALA A 21 -10.54 17.09 8.84
C ALA A 21 -9.53 17.43 7.73
N ARG A 22 -9.23 18.72 7.52
CA ARG A 22 -8.17 19.16 6.61
C ARG A 22 -6.80 18.75 7.13
N GLU A 23 -6.51 18.98 8.41
CA GLU A 23 -5.25 18.57 9.03
C GLU A 23 -5.04 17.05 8.93
N THR A 24 -6.11 16.28 9.19
CA THR A 24 -6.11 14.82 9.02
C THR A 24 -5.83 14.42 7.57
N LEU A 25 -6.48 15.06 6.60
CA LEU A 25 -6.28 14.77 5.18
C LEU A 25 -4.83 15.06 4.76
N ASP A 26 -4.29 16.22 5.14
CA ASP A 26 -2.93 16.63 4.83
C ASP A 26 -1.92 15.65 5.44
N GLY A 27 -2.13 15.20 6.68
CA GLY A 27 -1.33 14.15 7.31
C GLY A 27 -1.37 12.80 6.57
N GLN A 28 -2.54 12.38 6.08
CA GLN A 28 -2.66 11.17 5.27
C GLN A 28 -1.97 11.31 3.91
N LEU A 29 -2.08 12.47 3.25
CA LEU A 29 -1.43 12.74 1.97
C LEU A 29 0.10 12.73 2.10
N SER A 30 0.64 13.35 3.16
CA SER A 30 2.07 13.30 3.48
C SER A 30 2.55 11.86 3.73
N THR A 31 1.76 11.06 4.44
CA THR A 31 2.09 9.66 4.70
C THR A 31 2.13 8.85 3.41
N LEU A 32 1.19 9.08 2.49
CA LEU A 32 1.17 8.42 1.18
C LEU A 32 2.40 8.79 0.33
N ASP A 33 2.78 10.08 0.32
CA ASP A 33 3.99 10.54 -0.39
C ASP A 33 5.27 9.91 0.18
N ASP A 34 5.37 9.80 1.50
CA ASP A 34 6.49 9.13 2.17
C ASP A 34 6.58 7.64 1.81
N ILE A 35 5.43 6.95 1.73
CA ILE A 35 5.38 5.54 1.32
C ILE A 35 5.85 5.40 -0.13
N ASP A 36 5.39 6.27 -1.03
CA ASP A 36 5.75 6.25 -2.45
C ASP A 36 7.26 6.52 -2.64
N ALA A 37 7.83 7.47 -1.89
CA ALA A 37 9.25 7.75 -1.90
C ALA A 37 10.08 6.53 -1.42
N LYS A 38 9.67 5.90 -0.32
CA LYS A 38 10.32 4.67 0.20
C LYS A 38 10.21 3.52 -0.80
N ALA A 39 9.05 3.33 -1.42
CA ALA A 39 8.85 2.30 -2.43
C ALA A 39 9.77 2.50 -3.65
N LEU A 40 9.90 3.73 -4.16
CA LEU A 40 10.80 4.02 -5.27
C LEU A 40 12.27 3.76 -4.91
N SER A 41 12.66 4.03 -3.66
CA SER A 41 13.99 3.70 -3.15
C SER A 41 14.24 2.18 -3.16
N VAL A 42 13.28 1.39 -2.66
CA VAL A 42 13.36 -0.08 -2.67
C VAL A 42 13.40 -0.64 -4.10
N PHE A 43 12.58 -0.08 -5.01
CA PHE A 43 12.60 -0.45 -6.43
C PHE A 43 13.99 -0.27 -7.03
N ARG A 44 14.58 0.92 -6.88
CA ARG A 44 15.91 1.24 -7.40
C ARG A 44 16.99 0.35 -6.80
N LEU A 45 16.92 0.09 -5.49
CA LEU A 45 17.85 -0.81 -4.80
C LEU A 45 17.80 -2.21 -5.41
N ASN A 46 16.62 -2.81 -5.57
CA ASN A 46 16.49 -4.15 -6.12
C ASN A 46 17.00 -4.25 -7.57
N VAL A 47 16.70 -3.25 -8.41
CA VAL A 47 17.20 -3.19 -9.79
C VAL A 47 18.73 -3.12 -9.80
N ALA A 48 19.32 -2.30 -8.93
CA ALA A 48 20.76 -2.19 -8.78
C ALA A 48 21.39 -3.51 -8.30
N LEU A 49 20.80 -4.17 -7.30
CA LEU A 49 21.26 -5.45 -6.78
C LEU A 49 21.25 -6.54 -7.86
N VAL A 50 20.16 -6.66 -8.62
CA VAL A 50 20.09 -7.60 -9.76
C VAL A 50 21.16 -7.29 -10.79
N GLY A 51 21.35 -6.01 -11.15
CA GLY A 51 22.39 -5.59 -12.07
C GLY A 51 23.79 -5.99 -11.61
N VAL A 52 24.13 -5.69 -10.35
CA VAL A 52 25.42 -6.06 -9.74
C VAL A 52 25.63 -7.57 -9.75
N LEU A 53 24.61 -8.35 -9.39
CA LEU A 53 24.69 -9.81 -9.38
C LEU A 53 24.93 -10.37 -10.78
N LEU A 54 24.20 -9.90 -11.78
CA LEU A 54 24.37 -10.32 -13.17
C LEU A 54 25.76 -9.92 -13.71
N SER A 55 26.24 -8.73 -13.36
CA SER A 55 27.60 -8.29 -13.74
C SER A 55 28.68 -9.15 -13.09
N ALA A 56 28.57 -9.43 -11.79
CA ALA A 56 29.53 -10.28 -11.08
C ALA A 56 29.57 -11.69 -11.68
N LEU A 57 28.41 -12.26 -11.99
CA LEU A 57 28.31 -13.58 -12.60
C LEU A 57 28.86 -13.60 -14.04
N SER A 58 28.64 -12.53 -14.81
CA SER A 58 29.18 -12.40 -16.16
C SER A 58 30.71 -12.31 -16.17
N VAL A 59 31.32 -11.61 -15.21
CA VAL A 59 32.78 -11.52 -15.07
C VAL A 59 33.37 -12.83 -14.58
N ALA A 60 32.74 -13.50 -13.61
CA ALA A 60 33.20 -14.81 -13.16
C ALA A 60 33.16 -15.85 -14.30
N ALA A 61 32.12 -15.79 -15.15
CA ALA A 61 31.96 -16.69 -16.27
C ALA A 61 33.05 -16.56 -17.35
N THR A 62 33.71 -15.40 -17.47
CA THR A 62 34.81 -15.23 -18.43
C THR A 62 36.11 -15.88 -17.97
N ASP A 63 36.31 -15.99 -16.66
CA ASP A 63 37.56 -16.52 -16.09
C ASP A 63 37.50 -18.05 -15.90
N ASP A 64 36.42 -18.57 -15.30
CA ASP A 64 36.25 -20.01 -15.05
C ASP A 64 34.77 -20.42 -15.00
N LEU A 65 34.35 -21.17 -16.01
CA LEU A 65 32.99 -21.71 -16.11
C LEU A 65 32.67 -22.74 -15.04
N THR A 66 33.66 -23.50 -14.56
CA THR A 66 33.44 -24.58 -13.58
C THR A 66 33.16 -24.01 -12.18
N THR A 67 33.97 -23.03 -11.76
CA THR A 67 33.73 -22.28 -10.52
C THR A 67 32.43 -21.48 -10.60
N THR A 68 32.14 -20.84 -11.74
CA THR A 68 30.90 -20.07 -11.93
C THR A 68 29.65 -20.95 -11.83
N ALA A 69 29.70 -22.18 -12.38
CA ALA A 69 28.58 -23.11 -12.32
C ALA A 69 28.18 -23.47 -10.88
N ALA A 70 29.13 -23.48 -9.92
CA ALA A 70 28.82 -23.70 -8.50
C ALA A 70 27.99 -22.57 -7.88
N PHE A 71 28.18 -21.33 -8.34
CA PHE A 71 27.41 -20.16 -7.90
C PHE A 71 26.05 -20.03 -8.59
N VAL A 72 25.83 -20.72 -9.72
CA VAL A 72 24.51 -20.81 -10.37
C VAL A 72 23.72 -21.96 -9.75
N ASN A 73 23.22 -21.74 -8.54
CA ASN A 73 22.41 -22.71 -7.82
C ASN A 73 20.98 -22.20 -7.56
N PRO A 74 20.03 -23.09 -7.18
CA PRO A 74 18.64 -22.72 -6.96
C PRO A 74 18.43 -21.58 -5.95
N ALA A 75 19.28 -21.45 -4.93
CA ALA A 75 19.17 -20.39 -3.94
C ALA A 75 19.54 -19.02 -4.52
N VAL A 76 20.59 -18.94 -5.35
CA VAL A 76 20.92 -17.72 -6.11
C VAL A 76 19.81 -17.39 -7.11
N GLY A 77 19.27 -18.38 -7.83
CA GLY A 77 18.13 -18.17 -8.71
C GLY A 77 16.89 -17.62 -7.95
N THR A 78 16.62 -18.16 -6.78
CA THR A 78 15.56 -17.68 -5.88
C THR A 78 15.82 -16.25 -5.41
N SER A 79 17.07 -15.88 -5.13
CA SER A 79 17.43 -14.52 -4.73
C SER A 79 17.09 -13.48 -5.81
N VAL A 80 17.44 -13.77 -7.07
CA VAL A 80 17.14 -12.90 -8.21
C VAL A 80 15.64 -12.78 -8.40
N ALA A 81 14.91 -13.90 -8.33
CA ALA A 81 13.46 -13.90 -8.43
C ALA A 81 12.80 -13.05 -7.32
N LEU A 82 13.29 -13.14 -6.09
CA LEU A 82 12.80 -12.35 -4.96
C LEU A 82 13.08 -10.85 -5.13
N PHE A 83 14.26 -10.48 -5.63
CA PHE A 83 14.57 -9.07 -5.93
C PHE A 83 13.65 -8.52 -7.03
N VAL A 84 13.42 -9.28 -8.10
CA VAL A 84 12.51 -8.87 -9.18
C VAL A 84 11.07 -8.74 -8.68
N LEU A 85 10.59 -9.72 -7.91
CA LEU A 85 9.24 -9.67 -7.34
C LEU A 85 9.08 -8.51 -6.35
N SER A 86 10.11 -8.27 -5.53
CA SER A 86 10.15 -7.13 -4.62
C SER A 86 10.15 -5.80 -5.37
N ALA A 87 10.95 -5.66 -6.43
CA ALA A 87 10.96 -4.48 -7.30
C ALA A 87 9.57 -4.27 -7.92
N ALA A 88 8.96 -5.31 -8.48
CA ALA A 88 7.62 -5.22 -9.05
C ALA A 88 6.59 -4.77 -8.01
N THR A 89 6.65 -5.32 -6.79
CA THR A 89 5.76 -4.94 -5.68
C THR A 89 5.96 -3.48 -5.25
N ALA A 90 7.22 -3.02 -5.18
CA ALA A 90 7.55 -1.62 -4.92
C ALA A 90 7.04 -0.68 -6.04
N GLY A 91 7.22 -1.07 -7.31
CA GLY A 91 6.70 -0.35 -8.47
C GLY A 91 5.16 -0.28 -8.48
N LEU A 92 4.49 -1.36 -8.07
CA LEU A 92 3.03 -1.37 -7.89
C LEU A 92 2.59 -0.43 -6.76
N THR A 93 3.37 -0.31 -5.69
CA THR A 93 3.06 0.65 -4.60
C THR A 93 3.03 2.08 -5.13
N TYR A 94 4.00 2.44 -5.98
CA TYR A 94 4.07 3.75 -6.62
C TYR A 94 2.95 3.97 -7.65
N THR A 95 2.66 2.96 -8.49
CA THR A 95 1.72 3.10 -9.61
C THR A 95 0.25 2.88 -9.24
N THR A 96 -0.05 2.25 -8.10
CA THR A 96 -1.44 2.02 -7.68
C THR A 96 -2.18 3.33 -7.47
N ALA A 97 -3.29 3.48 -8.20
CA ALA A 97 -4.00 4.74 -8.35
C ALA A 97 -4.68 5.21 -7.06
N GLY A 98 -4.51 6.52 -6.80
CA GLY A 98 -5.52 7.38 -6.20
C GLY A 98 -5.18 7.85 -4.78
N ARG A 99 -4.92 9.15 -4.66
CA ARG A 99 -5.17 9.93 -3.45
C ARG A 99 -6.22 10.98 -3.80
N GLN A 100 -7.20 11.18 -2.93
CA GLN A 100 -8.16 12.26 -3.06
C GLN A 100 -7.66 13.45 -2.24
N VAL A 101 -7.49 14.59 -2.92
CA VAL A 101 -6.78 15.76 -2.36
C VAL A 101 -7.75 16.83 -1.84
N GLY A 102 -9.05 16.69 -2.11
CA GLY A 102 -10.05 17.65 -1.67
C GLY A 102 -11.20 17.82 -2.64
N ALA A 103 -11.87 18.97 -2.52
CA ALA A 103 -13.00 19.37 -3.35
C ALA A 103 -12.59 19.45 -4.83
N GLY A 104 -13.36 18.78 -5.68
CA GLY A 104 -13.22 18.90 -7.13
C GLY A 104 -13.72 20.26 -7.64
N PRO A 105 -13.31 20.66 -8.87
CA PRO A 105 -13.68 21.96 -9.46
C PRO A 105 -15.18 22.25 -9.42
N ALA A 106 -16.02 21.30 -9.82
CA ALA A 106 -17.48 21.47 -9.82
C ALA A 106 -18.07 21.76 -8.42
N GLY A 107 -17.46 21.21 -7.36
CA GLY A 107 -17.91 21.48 -5.99
C GLY A 107 -17.53 22.88 -5.50
N LEU A 108 -16.40 23.42 -5.98
CA LEU A 108 -15.95 24.77 -5.69
C LEU A 108 -16.69 25.83 -6.52
N GLU A 109 -17.03 25.51 -7.77
CA GLU A 109 -17.80 26.36 -8.66
C GLU A 109 -19.23 26.61 -8.15
N ASP A 110 -19.82 25.63 -7.45
CA ASP A 110 -21.15 25.76 -6.84
C ASP A 110 -21.11 26.43 -5.45
N ALA A 111 -19.94 26.69 -4.88
CA ALA A 111 -19.80 27.29 -3.55
C ALA A 111 -20.50 28.66 -3.41
N PRO A 112 -20.45 29.59 -4.40
CA PRO A 112 -21.13 30.88 -4.31
C PRO A 112 -22.66 30.78 -4.24
N ASN A 113 -23.24 29.66 -4.70
CA ASN A 113 -24.69 29.44 -4.72
C ASN A 113 -25.22 28.88 -3.39
N ARG A 114 -24.34 28.60 -2.42
CA ARG A 114 -24.67 27.95 -1.15
C ARG A 114 -24.53 28.95 0.00
N SER A 115 -25.37 28.78 1.03
CA SER A 115 -25.10 29.44 2.31
C SER A 115 -23.81 28.90 2.93
N GLU A 116 -23.14 29.68 3.75
CA GLU A 116 -21.91 29.25 4.43
C GLU A 116 -22.10 27.91 5.16
N ARG A 117 -23.21 27.78 5.90
CA ARG A 117 -23.55 26.53 6.59
C ARG A 117 -23.68 25.36 5.63
N ALA A 118 -24.42 25.52 4.53
CA ALA A 118 -24.62 24.45 3.54
C ALA A 118 -23.30 24.05 2.87
N PHE A 119 -22.42 25.02 2.60
CA PHE A 119 -21.09 24.76 2.06
C PHE A 119 -20.19 24.03 3.05
N LEU A 120 -20.18 24.43 4.32
CA LEU A 120 -19.39 23.78 5.36
C LEU A 120 -19.85 22.34 5.64
N VAL A 121 -21.16 22.09 5.71
CA VAL A 121 -21.70 20.72 5.83
C VAL A 121 -21.21 19.86 4.66
N TRP A 122 -21.33 20.36 3.43
CA TRP A 122 -20.85 19.65 2.24
C TRP A 122 -19.34 19.39 2.28
N LEU A 123 -18.54 20.35 2.75
CA LEU A 123 -17.10 20.16 2.89
C LEU A 123 -16.76 19.10 3.93
N VAL A 124 -17.37 19.13 5.11
CA VAL A 124 -17.12 18.15 6.17
C VAL A 124 -17.49 16.73 5.70
N ASP A 125 -18.64 16.57 5.03
CA ASP A 125 -19.03 15.30 4.41
C ASP A 125 -18.02 14.85 3.34
N GLY A 126 -17.57 15.78 2.49
CA GLY A 126 -16.54 15.53 1.47
C GLY A 126 -15.22 15.08 2.08
N TYR A 127 -14.74 15.75 3.13
CA TYR A 127 -13.54 15.34 3.86
C TYR A 127 -13.69 13.95 4.46
N ALA A 128 -14.84 13.62 5.05
CA ALA A 128 -15.08 12.28 5.58
C ALA A 128 -14.97 11.20 4.49
N ASP A 129 -15.44 11.49 3.27
CA ASP A 129 -15.28 10.59 2.12
C ASP A 129 -13.83 10.49 1.64
N TRP A 130 -13.12 11.61 1.52
CA TRP A 130 -11.72 11.65 1.07
C TRP A 130 -10.78 10.95 2.06
N ILE A 131 -10.97 11.18 3.37
CA ILE A 131 -10.24 10.51 4.44
C ILE A 131 -10.47 8.99 4.37
N ARG A 132 -11.73 8.54 4.25
CA ARG A 132 -12.05 7.10 4.10
C ARG A 132 -11.48 6.49 2.83
N TYR A 133 -11.35 7.26 1.74
CA TYR A 133 -10.71 6.80 0.53
C TYR A 133 -9.20 6.66 0.70
N ASN A 134 -8.55 7.69 1.24
CA ASN A 134 -7.11 7.74 1.44
C ASN A 134 -6.63 6.76 2.51
N GLU A 135 -7.40 6.54 3.58
CA GLU A 135 -7.11 5.52 4.59
C GLU A 135 -7.00 4.12 3.96
N ARG A 136 -7.94 3.76 3.08
CA ARG A 136 -7.91 2.48 2.36
C ARG A 136 -6.72 2.38 1.40
N ALA A 137 -6.37 3.48 0.72
CA ALA A 137 -5.18 3.53 -0.11
C ALA A 137 -3.91 3.34 0.75
N ASN A 138 -3.85 3.99 1.90
CA ASN A 138 -2.73 3.93 2.84
C ASN A 138 -2.51 2.51 3.37
N VAL A 139 -3.56 1.81 3.82
CA VAL A 139 -3.45 0.43 4.31
C VAL A 139 -2.91 -0.51 3.22
N ARG A 140 -3.36 -0.35 1.97
CA ARG A 140 -2.90 -1.17 0.85
C ARG A 140 -1.46 -0.88 0.48
N LYS A 141 -1.10 0.40 0.33
CA LYS A 141 0.26 0.82 -0.02
C LYS A 141 1.25 0.47 1.08
N ALA A 142 0.87 0.61 2.36
CA ALA A 142 1.71 0.20 3.48
C ALA A 142 2.03 -1.31 3.46
N LEU A 143 1.06 -2.16 3.12
CA LEU A 143 1.31 -3.59 2.95
C LEU A 143 2.25 -3.87 1.78
N LEU A 144 1.99 -3.29 0.61
CA LEU A 144 2.85 -3.50 -0.56
C LEU A 144 4.29 -3.05 -0.29
N ALA A 145 4.47 -1.90 0.36
CA ALA A 145 5.78 -1.43 0.80
C ALA A 145 6.45 -2.40 1.77
N THR A 146 5.70 -2.91 2.76
CA THR A 146 6.21 -3.92 3.71
C THR A 146 6.65 -5.20 3.01
N LEU A 147 5.83 -5.71 2.09
CA LEU A 147 6.14 -6.92 1.31
C LEU A 147 7.33 -6.72 0.40
N ALA A 148 7.48 -5.54 -0.21
CA ALA A 148 8.66 -5.20 -1.00
C ALA A 148 9.92 -5.24 -0.13
N VAL A 149 9.94 -4.56 1.02
CA VAL A 149 11.09 -4.58 1.93
C VAL A 149 11.43 -6.00 2.39
N LEU A 150 10.44 -6.79 2.81
CA LEU A 150 10.66 -8.19 3.20
C LEU A 150 11.17 -9.04 2.04
N GLY A 151 10.67 -8.81 0.82
CA GLY A 151 11.16 -9.48 -0.38
C GLY A 151 12.62 -9.14 -0.69
N THR A 152 13.05 -7.90 -0.50
CA THR A 152 14.46 -7.50 -0.63
C THR A 152 15.32 -8.23 0.39
N VAL A 153 14.91 -8.25 1.67
CA VAL A 153 15.63 -8.98 2.72
C VAL A 153 15.69 -10.47 2.42
N ALA A 154 14.59 -11.06 1.95
CA ALA A 154 14.54 -12.46 1.56
C ALA A 154 15.50 -12.75 0.39
N GLY A 155 15.58 -11.85 -0.60
CA GLY A 155 16.54 -11.93 -1.68
C GLY A 155 17.99 -11.95 -1.17
N VAL A 156 18.34 -11.02 -0.28
CA VAL A 156 19.69 -10.95 0.30
C VAL A 156 20.03 -12.23 1.08
N LEU A 157 19.09 -12.74 1.90
CA LEU A 157 19.30 -13.97 2.65
C LEU A 157 19.43 -15.18 1.73
N ALA A 158 18.58 -15.32 0.71
CA ALA A 158 18.66 -16.39 -0.28
C ALA A 158 19.97 -16.34 -1.07
N PHE A 159 20.47 -15.14 -1.39
CA PHE A 159 21.77 -14.97 -2.03
C PHE A 159 22.89 -15.46 -1.12
N GLY A 160 22.91 -15.06 0.16
CA GLY A 160 23.88 -15.54 1.14
C GLY A 160 23.86 -17.06 1.33
N VAL A 161 22.67 -17.65 1.39
CA VAL A 161 22.48 -19.11 1.40
C VAL A 161 23.07 -19.75 0.15
N GLY A 162 22.83 -19.18 -1.03
CA GLY A 162 23.38 -19.67 -2.29
C GLY A 162 24.90 -19.61 -2.37
N VAL A 163 25.51 -18.53 -1.86
CA VAL A 163 26.97 -18.40 -1.76
C VAL A 163 27.54 -19.45 -0.79
N LEU A 164 26.93 -19.61 0.39
CA LEU A 164 27.37 -20.62 1.35
C LEU A 164 27.23 -22.04 0.81
N ALA A 165 26.13 -22.35 0.14
CA ALA A 165 25.92 -23.64 -0.49
C ALA A 165 26.96 -23.93 -1.59
N ALA A 166 27.35 -22.91 -2.37
CA ALA A 166 28.40 -23.05 -3.39
C ALA A 166 29.78 -23.37 -2.77
N VAL A 167 30.09 -22.80 -1.61
CA VAL A 167 31.39 -22.96 -0.94
C VAL A 167 31.46 -24.22 -0.08
N THR A 168 30.38 -24.55 0.61
CA THR A 168 30.36 -25.59 1.66
C THR A 168 29.58 -26.84 1.27
N GLY A 169 28.74 -26.77 0.25
CA GLY A 169 27.77 -27.81 -0.09
C GLY A 169 26.53 -27.84 0.82
N GLU A 170 26.48 -27.02 1.88
CA GLU A 170 25.42 -27.02 2.87
C GLU A 170 24.30 -26.03 2.52
N LEU A 171 23.08 -26.55 2.33
CA LEU A 171 21.91 -25.73 2.00
C LEU A 171 20.89 -25.65 3.15
N LEU A 172 20.72 -26.75 3.90
CA LEU A 172 19.61 -26.91 4.83
C LEU A 172 19.70 -25.98 6.04
N LEU A 173 20.83 -26.00 6.76
CA LEU A 173 21.03 -25.16 7.94
C LEU A 173 20.96 -23.65 7.63
N PRO A 174 21.71 -23.11 6.65
CA PRO A 174 21.62 -21.68 6.33
C PRO A 174 20.25 -21.30 5.77
N GLY A 175 19.62 -22.19 4.99
CA GLY A 175 18.25 -21.99 4.50
C GLY A 175 17.21 -21.90 5.62
N LEU A 176 17.27 -22.81 6.60
CA LEU A 176 16.38 -22.77 7.76
C LEU A 176 16.59 -21.50 8.59
N ALA A 177 17.85 -21.10 8.82
CA ALA A 177 18.15 -19.85 9.52
C ALA A 177 17.56 -18.63 8.79
N ALA A 178 17.69 -18.56 7.46
CA ALA A 178 17.09 -17.49 6.65
C ALA A 178 15.56 -17.47 6.78
N VAL A 179 14.90 -18.63 6.75
CA VAL A 179 13.44 -18.72 6.92
C VAL A 179 13.01 -18.26 8.31
N VAL A 180 13.73 -18.65 9.37
CA VAL A 180 13.45 -18.22 10.74
C VAL A 180 13.59 -16.70 10.87
N VAL A 181 14.67 -16.11 10.34
CA VAL A 181 14.86 -14.66 10.33
C VAL A 181 13.71 -13.96 9.62
N LEU A 182 13.31 -14.44 8.43
CA LEU A 182 12.17 -13.88 7.69
C LEU A 182 10.85 -13.99 8.45
N ALA A 183 10.59 -15.13 9.10
CA ALA A 183 9.38 -15.33 9.91
C ALA A 183 9.33 -14.35 11.08
N VAL A 184 10.46 -14.14 11.77
CA VAL A 184 10.59 -13.18 12.87
C VAL A 184 10.35 -11.76 12.36
N LEU A 185 11.00 -11.35 11.27
CA LEU A 185 10.82 -10.01 10.68
C LEU A 185 9.37 -9.79 10.22
N GLY A 186 8.75 -10.79 9.59
CA GLY A 186 7.34 -10.72 9.18
C GLY A 186 6.38 -10.59 10.37
N ALA A 187 6.67 -11.25 11.49
CA ALA A 187 5.92 -11.11 12.72
C ALA A 187 6.09 -9.71 13.34
N PHE A 188 7.32 -9.19 13.43
CA PHE A 188 7.60 -7.84 13.92
C PHE A 188 6.95 -6.74 13.05
N ALA A 189 6.95 -6.92 11.73
CA ALA A 189 6.28 -6.02 10.80
C ALA A 189 4.74 -6.14 10.83
N ASN A 190 4.19 -7.06 11.65
CA ASN A 190 2.77 -7.33 11.80
C ASN A 190 2.07 -7.61 10.45
N VAL A 191 2.75 -8.32 9.54
CA VAL A 191 2.17 -8.73 8.24
C VAL A 191 0.82 -9.45 8.40
N PRO A 192 0.63 -10.37 9.38
CA PRO A 192 -0.67 -11.01 9.58
C PRO A 192 -1.78 -10.01 9.91
N GLY A 193 -1.49 -9.00 10.73
CA GLY A 193 -2.44 -7.93 11.06
C GLY A 193 -2.81 -7.10 9.84
N GLN A 194 -1.83 -6.74 9.02
CA GLN A 194 -2.05 -5.98 7.77
C GLN A 194 -2.91 -6.77 6.77
N LEU A 195 -2.66 -8.08 6.62
CA LEU A 195 -3.47 -8.96 5.77
C LEU A 195 -4.91 -9.09 6.27
N ARG A 196 -5.11 -9.25 7.58
CA ARG A 196 -6.46 -9.32 8.19
C ARG A 196 -7.26 -8.04 7.95
N ARG A 197 -6.62 -6.86 8.09
CA ARG A 197 -7.27 -5.56 7.82
C ARG A 197 -7.76 -5.45 6.38
N LEU A 198 -6.95 -5.87 5.41
CA LEU A 198 -7.35 -5.87 4.00
C LEU A 198 -8.44 -6.91 3.70
N ALA A 199 -8.41 -8.07 4.34
CA ALA A 199 -9.45 -9.08 4.18
C ALA A 199 -10.81 -8.55 4.68
N SER A 200 -10.85 -7.88 5.84
CA SER A 200 -12.09 -7.28 6.36
C SER A 200 -12.67 -6.22 5.43
N GLU A 201 -11.83 -5.36 4.82
CA GLU A 201 -12.31 -4.35 3.85
C GLU A 201 -13.02 -4.96 2.64
N ARG A 202 -12.51 -6.09 2.13
CA ARG A 202 -13.11 -6.78 0.97
C ARG A 202 -14.51 -7.32 1.31
N VAL A 203 -14.66 -7.90 2.49
CA VAL A 203 -15.93 -8.45 2.97
C VAL A 203 -16.98 -7.34 3.11
N THR A 204 -16.64 -6.19 3.70
CA THR A 204 -17.57 -5.07 3.87
C THR A 204 -18.07 -4.49 2.54
N ARG A 205 -17.21 -4.41 1.51
CA ARG A 205 -17.65 -4.00 0.16
C ARG A 205 -18.63 -4.99 -0.45
N GLN A 206 -18.34 -6.28 -0.37
CA GLN A 206 -19.20 -7.32 -0.93
C GLN A 206 -20.60 -7.30 -0.28
N SER A 207 -20.69 -7.06 1.03
CA SER A 207 -22.00 -6.91 1.70
C SER A 207 -22.78 -5.67 1.24
N HIS A 208 -22.10 -4.55 0.96
CA HIS A 208 -22.77 -3.32 0.51
C HIS A 208 -23.30 -3.45 -0.94
N ASP A 209 -22.54 -4.12 -1.81
CA ASP A 209 -22.97 -4.42 -3.19
C ASP A 209 -24.12 -5.45 -3.23
N LEU A 210 -24.11 -6.45 -2.34
CA LEU A 210 -25.20 -7.42 -2.23
C LEU A 210 -26.50 -6.79 -1.68
N THR A 211 -26.39 -5.87 -0.72
CA THR A 211 -27.55 -5.17 -0.15
C THR A 211 -28.18 -4.21 -1.17
N THR A 212 -27.36 -3.49 -1.94
CA THR A 212 -27.84 -2.60 -3.02
C THR A 212 -28.36 -3.35 -4.24
N THR A 213 -27.86 -4.55 -4.53
CA THR A 213 -28.39 -5.43 -5.58
C THR A 213 -29.72 -6.07 -5.15
N GLY A 214 -29.86 -6.50 -3.88
CA GLY A 214 -31.11 -7.02 -3.32
C GLY A 214 -32.24 -5.97 -3.20
N GLN A 215 -31.89 -4.68 -3.13
CA GLN A 215 -32.85 -3.57 -3.14
C GLN A 215 -33.33 -3.19 -4.55
N ARG A 216 -32.64 -3.60 -5.61
CA ARG A 216 -33.06 -3.33 -7.01
C ARG A 216 -33.99 -4.39 -7.60
N THR A 217 -34.16 -5.54 -6.95
CA THR A 217 -35.03 -6.62 -7.42
C THR A 217 -36.43 -6.61 -6.79
N PHE A 218 -36.72 -5.69 -5.86
CA PHE A 218 -38.05 -5.52 -5.26
C PHE A 218 -38.66 -4.16 -5.64
N LYS A 219 -38.78 -3.88 -6.94
CA LYS A 219 -39.73 -2.87 -7.43
C LYS A 219 -40.75 -3.61 -8.30
N GLY A 220 -41.94 -3.76 -7.72
CA GLY A 220 -42.99 -4.67 -8.12
C GLY A 220 -43.32 -4.65 -9.61
N GLY A 221 -43.30 -5.84 -10.20
CA GLY A 221 -44.17 -6.16 -11.30
C GLY A 221 -45.53 -6.51 -10.72
N ASP A 222 -46.40 -5.53 -10.57
CA ASP A 222 -47.83 -5.76 -10.52
C ASP A 222 -48.39 -5.46 -11.91
N HIS A 223 -48.55 -6.55 -12.67
CA HIS A 223 -49.68 -6.74 -13.58
C HIS A 223 -50.98 -6.46 -12.78
N GLU A 224 -52.08 -5.91 -13.32
CA GLU A 224 -52.86 -6.42 -14.44
C GLU A 224 -54.11 -5.50 -14.59
N ARG A 225 -54.55 -5.28 -15.85
CA ARG A 225 -55.89 -4.85 -16.33
C ARG A 225 -56.23 -3.36 -16.41
#